data_AF-A0A256W9X4-F1
#
_entry.id   AF-A0A256W9X4-F1
#
_cell.length_a   1.000
_cell.length_b   1.000
_cell.length_c   1.000
_cell.angle_alpha   90.00
_cell.angle_beta   90.00
_cell.angle_gamma   90.00
#
_symmetry.space_group_name_H-M   'P 1'
#
loop_
_entity.id
_entity.type
_entity.pdbx_description
1 polymer ?
#
loop_
_entity_poly.entity_id
_entity_poly.type
_entity_poly.pdbx_seq_one_letter_code
_entity_poly.pdbx_strand_id
1 'polypeptide(L)' 'MDEPAVCPKCGKGFTCSPAGKCWCNEVLVPPAKLNEIKDKFDSCLCPDCLKSYS' A
#
# COMPACT_ATOMS: atom_id res chain seq x y z
N MET A 1 13.78 -6.54 -10.89
CA MET A 1 13.07 -7.64 -10.23
C MET A 1 12.05 -7.00 -9.32
N ASP A 2 10.77 -7.31 -9.48
CA ASP A 2 9.75 -6.85 -8.55
C ASP A 2 9.88 -7.69 -7.26
N GLU A 3 10.23 -7.03 -6.16
CA GLU A 3 10.32 -7.71 -4.87
C GLU A 3 8.90 -7.93 -4.33
N PRO A 4 8.53 -9.18 -3.97
CA PRO A 4 7.26 -9.44 -3.33
C PRO A 4 7.28 -8.77 -1.95
N ALA A 5 6.44 -7.75 -1.79
CA ALA A 5 6.23 -7.09 -0.52
C ALA A 5 5.07 -7.77 0.22
N VAL A 6 5.14 -7.84 1.54
CA VAL A 6 4.06 -8.41 2.35
C VAL A 6 3.31 -7.28 3.01
N CYS A 7 1.98 -7.26 2.88
CA CYS A 7 1.16 -6.24 3.50
C CYS A 7 1.12 -6.46 5.03
N PRO A 8 1.58 -5.50 5.85
CA PRO A 8 1.55 -5.65 7.31
C PRO A 8 0.12 -5.65 7.90
N LYS A 9 -0.88 -5.17 7.14
CA LYS A 9 -2.29 -5.14 7.59
C LYS A 9 -3.01 -6.48 7.43
N CYS A 10 -2.77 -7.21 6.35
CA CYS A 10 -3.49 -8.47 6.04
C CYS A 10 -2.58 -9.69 5.85
N GLY A 11 -1.26 -9.51 5.84
CA GLY A 11 -0.29 -10.58 5.60
C GLY A 11 -0.24 -11.08 4.15
N LYS A 12 -1.01 -10.50 3.22
CA LYS A 12 -0.97 -10.90 1.81
C LYS A 12 0.29 -10.39 1.13
N GLY A 13 0.95 -11.27 0.38
CA GLY A 13 1.98 -10.88 -0.58
C GLY A 13 1.37 -10.06 -1.71
N PHE A 14 2.01 -8.95 -2.03
CA PHE A 14 1.67 -8.09 -3.16
C PHE A 14 2.94 -7.63 -3.84
N THR A 15 2.83 -7.28 -5.11
CA THR A 15 3.97 -6.76 -5.85
C THR A 15 4.01 -5.25 -5.69
N CYS A 16 5.08 -4.74 -5.08
CA CYS A 16 5.35 -3.30 -5.02
C CYS A 16 6.47 -2.99 -5.99
N SER A 17 6.19 -2.18 -7.00
CA SER A 17 7.20 -1.77 -7.97
C SER A 17 7.42 -0.25 -7.80
N PRO A 18 8.40 0.19 -6.97
CA PRO A 18 8.67 1.61 -6.74
C PRO A 18 9.19 2.32 -8.01
N ALA A 19 9.80 1.56 -8.93
CA ALA A 19 10.20 2.03 -10.25
C ALA A 19 9.09 1.88 -11.32
N GLY A 20 7.96 1.26 -10.98
CA GLY A 20 6.88 0.92 -11.89
C GLY A 20 5.51 1.40 -11.41
N LYS A 21 4.46 0.63 -11.72
CA LYS A 21 3.10 0.90 -11.24
C LYS A 21 2.95 0.46 -9.79
N CYS A 22 3.21 1.36 -8.85
CA CYS A 22 2.72 1.16 -7.50
C CYS A 22 1.24 1.57 -7.41
N TRP A 23 0.40 0.64 -6.97
CA TRP A 23 -1.04 0.87 -6.80
C TRP A 23 -1.34 1.94 -5.74
N CYS A 24 -0.36 2.35 -4.91
CA CYS A 24 -0.54 3.48 -3.99
C CYS A 24 -0.77 4.82 -4.73
N ASN A 25 -0.33 4.92 -5.99
CA ASN A 25 -0.60 6.08 -6.85
C ASN A 25 -1.87 5.90 -7.70
N GLU A 26 -2.36 4.66 -7.83
CA GLU A 26 -3.55 4.33 -8.63
C GLU A 26 -4.82 4.37 -7.77
N VAL A 27 -4.72 3.96 -6.49
CA VAL A 27 -5.80 4.07 -5.51
C VAL A 27 -5.77 5.46 -4.88
N LEU A 28 -6.82 6.24 -5.14
CA LEU A 28 -6.96 7.58 -4.60
C LEU A 28 -7.37 7.51 -3.13
N VAL A 29 -6.39 7.52 -2.23
CA VAL A 29 -6.63 7.52 -0.78
C VAL A 29 -6.52 8.94 -0.24
N PRO A 30 -7.50 9.43 0.54
CA PRO A 30 -7.44 10.76 1.12
C PRO A 30 -6.20 10.94 2.00
N PRO A 31 -5.58 12.14 2.00
CA PRO A 31 -4.33 12.39 2.69
C PRO A 31 -4.41 12.12 4.20
N ALA A 32 -5.59 12.34 4.82
CA ALA A 32 -5.82 12.00 6.22
C ALA A 32 -5.63 10.51 6.51
N LYS A 33 -6.16 9.62 5.64
CA LYS A 33 -5.97 8.17 5.77
C LYS A 33 -4.57 7.73 5.40
N LEU A 34 -3.97 8.36 4.40
CA LEU A 34 -2.58 8.12 4.01
C LEU A 34 -1.61 8.42 5.16
N ASN A 35 -1.88 9.48 5.92
CA ASN A 35 -1.10 9.83 7.10
C ASN A 35 -1.30 8.82 8.24
N GLU A 36 -2.54 8.38 8.51
CA GLU A 36 -2.80 7.28 9.47
C GLU A 36 -2.07 5.99 9.07
N ILE A 37 -2.02 5.68 7.76
CA ILE A 37 -1.35 4.49 7.25
C ILE A 37 0.16 4.61 7.45
N LYS A 38 0.77 5.76 7.11
CA LYS A 38 2.20 5.99 7.34
C LYS A 38 2.58 5.95 8.82
N ASP A 39 1.71 6.44 9.69
CA ASP A 39 1.93 6.45 11.13
C ASP A 39 1.80 5.03 11.74
N LYS A 40 0.86 4.23 11.24
CA LYS A 40 0.64 2.84 11.71
C LYS A 40 1.50 1.79 11.04
N PHE A 41 1.93 2.02 9.80
CA PHE A 41 2.60 1.03 8.98
C PHE A 41 3.84 1.66 8.31
N ASP A 42 5.02 1.18 8.71
CA ASP A 42 6.31 1.51 8.09
C ASP A 42 6.50 0.92 6.68
N SER A 43 5.55 0.11 6.21
CA SER A 43 5.63 -0.58 4.91
C SER A 43 4.39 -0.36 4.05
N CYS A 44 4.58 -0.51 2.74
CA CYS A 44 3.50 -0.44 1.77
C CYS A 44 2.41 -1.47 2.09
N LEU A 45 1.14 -1.04 2.01
CA LEU A 45 -0.02 -1.93 2.15
C LEU A 45 -0.29 -2.67 0.84
N CYS A 46 -1.35 -3.46 0.70
CA CYS A 46 -1.78 -4.00 -0.59
C CYS A 46 -2.92 -3.14 -1.17
N PRO A 47 -3.21 -3.22 -2.48
CA PRO A 47 -4.29 -2.43 -3.09
C PRO A 47 -5.65 -2.70 -2.46
N ASP A 48 -5.93 -3.94 -2.04
CA ASP A 48 -7.14 -4.31 -1.29
C ASP A 48 -7.26 -3.53 0.02
N CYS A 49 -6.18 -3.51 0.79
CA CYS A 49 -6.12 -2.79 2.04
C CYS A 49 -6.22 -1.28 1.84
N LEU A 50 -5.62 -0.74 0.77
CA LEU A 50 -5.69 0.69 0.46
C LEU A 50 -7.05 1.11 -0.06
N LYS A 51 -7.73 0.29 -0.88
CA LYS A 51 -9.12 0.51 -1.31
C LYS A 51 -10.10 0.55 -0.14
N SER A 52 -9.79 -0.17 0.95
CA SER A 52 -10.58 -0.05 2.18
C SER A 52 -10.44 1.31 2.87
N TYR A 53 -9.53 2.18 2.43
CA TYR A 53 -9.31 3.54 2.94
C TYR A 53 -9.64 4.65 1.93
N SER A 54 -9.95 4.31 0.66
CA SER A 54 -10.36 5.28 -0.37
C SER A 54 -11.82 5.67 -0.22
#